data_AF-A0A8J7PZ04-F1
#
_entry.id   AF-A0A8J7PZ04-F1
#
_cell.length_a   1.000
_cell.length_b   1.000
_cell.length_c   1.000
_cell.angle_alpha   90.00
_cell.angle_beta   90.00
_cell.angle_gamma   90.00
#
_symmetry.space_group_name_H-M   'P 1'
#
loop_
_entity.id
_entity.type
_entity.pdbx_description
1 polymer ?
#
loop_
_entity_poly.entity_id
_entity_poly.type
_entity_poly.pdbx_seq_one_letter_code
_entity_poly.pdbx_strand_id
1 'polypeptide(L)'
;MNTNPKKFVVGDDATIEDVDLDRERVDLPDGTRLTEQRAEQLAREALAEIRQRNLVPGRKSLSGGDTHSPRVQFRVPEDVLERAEQ
;
A
#
# COMPACT_ATOMS: atom_id res chain seq x y z
N MET A 1 7.36 -10.99 13.07
CA MET A 1 8.21 -11.65 12.06
C MET A 1 8.88 -10.55 11.23
N ASN A 2 10.21 -10.54 11.14
CA ASN A 2 10.96 -9.52 10.39
C ASN A 2 11.15 -10.01 8.95
N THR A 3 10.12 -9.87 8.12
CA THR A 3 10.12 -10.32 6.73
C THR A 3 10.86 -9.29 5.86
N ASN A 4 12.00 -9.67 5.29
CA ASN A 4 12.78 -8.77 4.43
C ASN A 4 12.11 -8.67 3.03
N PRO A 5 11.60 -7.50 2.62
CA PRO A 5 10.90 -7.34 1.35
C PRO A 5 11.78 -7.59 0.12
N LYS A 6 13.11 -7.43 0.23
CA LYS A 6 14.04 -7.68 -0.88
C LYS A 6 14.11 -9.15 -1.31
N LYS A 7 13.56 -10.07 -0.52
CA LYS A 7 13.50 -11.50 -0.86
C LYS A 7 12.34 -11.87 -1.79
N PHE A 8 11.38 -10.96 -2.02
CA PHE A 8 10.17 -11.21 -2.81
C PHE A 8 10.13 -10.33 -4.06
N VAL A 9 11.27 -10.11 -4.70
CA VAL A 9 11.38 -9.35 -5.95
C VAL A 9 11.23 -10.32 -7.12
N VAL A 10 10.26 -10.06 -7.99
CA VAL A 10 10.10 -10.77 -9.27
C VAL A 10 11.18 -10.25 -10.22
N GLY A 11 12.15 -11.10 -10.57
CA GLY A 11 13.24 -10.77 -11.49
C GLY A 11 12.86 -10.98 -12.96
N ASP A 12 13.73 -10.54 -13.87
CA ASP A 12 13.54 -10.71 -15.33
C ASP A 12 13.58 -12.19 -15.78
N ASP A 13 14.12 -13.07 -14.95
CA ASP A 13 14.17 -14.52 -15.13
C ASP A 13 12.96 -15.25 -14.51
N ALA A 14 12.04 -14.52 -13.88
CA ALA A 14 10.89 -15.12 -13.24
C ALA A 14 9.89 -15.64 -14.28
N THR A 15 9.47 -16.89 -14.10
CA THR A 15 8.36 -17.47 -14.86
C THR A 15 7.06 -17.15 -14.12
N ILE A 16 6.11 -16.50 -14.80
CA ILE A 16 4.80 -16.14 -14.27
C ILE A 16 3.78 -17.04 -14.94
N GLU A 17 3.09 -17.83 -14.13
CA GLU A 17 2.03 -18.75 -14.57
C GLU A 17 0.74 -18.43 -13.82
N ASP A 18 -0.38 -18.61 -14.51
CA ASP A 18 -1.71 -18.51 -13.90
C ASP A 18 -2.07 -19.89 -13.31
N VAL A 19 -2.40 -19.90 -12.02
CA VAL A 19 -2.56 -21.13 -11.23
C VAL A 19 -3.95 -21.13 -10.59
N ASP A 20 -4.72 -22.19 -10.82
CA ASP A 20 -5.98 -22.46 -10.13
C ASP A 20 -5.69 -22.99 -8.72
N LEU A 21 -5.92 -22.16 -7.70
CA LEU A 21 -5.55 -22.45 -6.30
C LEU A 21 -6.42 -23.54 -5.66
N ASP A 22 -7.59 -23.83 -6.23
CA ASP A 22 -8.45 -24.89 -5.73
C ASP A 22 -8.00 -26.26 -6.23
N ARG A 23 -7.36 -26.30 -7.41
CA ARG A 23 -6.79 -27.52 -8.01
C ARG A 23 -5.37 -27.78 -7.57
N GLU A 24 -4.53 -26.77 -7.64
CA GLU A 24 -3.13 -26.88 -7.27
C GLU A 24 -2.94 -26.65 -5.78
N ARG A 25 -1.83 -27.17 -5.26
CA ARG A 25 -1.52 -27.05 -3.84
C ARG A 25 -0.43 -26.01 -3.65
N VAL A 26 -0.85 -24.85 -3.16
CA VAL A 26 0.03 -23.77 -2.71
C VAL A 26 -0.16 -23.62 -1.21
N ASP A 27 0.92 -23.70 -0.45
CA ASP A 27 0.91 -23.57 1.01
C ASP A 27 1.52 -22.21 1.42
N LEU A 28 0.86 -21.52 2.35
CA LEU A 28 1.34 -20.28 2.96
C LEU A 28 2.52 -20.56 3.92
N PRO A 29 3.28 -19.53 4.32
CA PRO A 29 4.41 -19.69 5.26
C PRO A 29 4.03 -20.28 6.63
N ASP A 30 2.77 -20.18 7.02
CA ASP A 30 2.21 -20.77 8.24
C ASP A 30 1.75 -22.23 8.07
N GLY A 31 1.90 -22.79 6.87
CA GLY A 31 1.51 -24.15 6.52
C GLY A 31 0.03 -24.32 6.17
N THR A 32 -0.75 -23.24 6.13
CA THR A 32 -2.14 -23.32 5.64
C THR A 32 -2.19 -23.36 4.12
N ARG A 33 -3.13 -24.15 3.57
CA ARG A 33 -3.36 -24.20 2.14
C ARG A 33 -4.00 -22.89 1.66
N LEU A 34 -3.43 -22.30 0.63
CA LEU A 34 -4.01 -21.19 -0.11
C LEU A 34 -5.00 -21.73 -1.14
N THR A 35 -6.28 -21.43 -0.93
CA THR A 35 -7.39 -21.69 -1.87
C THR A 35 -7.90 -20.37 -2.41
N GLU A 36 -8.73 -20.40 -3.46
CA GLU A 36 -9.32 -19.17 -4.03
C GLU A 36 -10.11 -18.38 -2.99
N GLN A 37 -10.93 -19.09 -2.22
CA GLN A 37 -11.71 -18.50 -1.13
C GLN A 37 -10.81 -17.83 -0.08
N ARG A 38 -9.68 -18.47 0.28
CA ARG A 38 -8.76 -17.94 1.28
C ARG A 38 -7.98 -16.75 0.74
N ALA A 39 -7.59 -16.77 -0.54
CA ALA A 39 -6.95 -15.65 -1.22
C ALA A 39 -7.87 -14.42 -1.24
N GLU A 40 -9.15 -14.59 -1.59
CA GLU A 40 -10.13 -13.51 -1.60
C GLU A 40 -10.33 -12.93 -0.18
N GLN A 41 -10.36 -13.79 0.84
CA GLN A 41 -10.44 -13.36 2.24
C GLN A 41 -9.22 -12.50 2.64
N LEU A 42 -8.00 -12.96 2.35
CA LEU A 42 -6.76 -12.23 2.64
C LEU A 42 -6.73 -10.86 1.93
N ALA A 43 -7.17 -10.80 0.68
CA ALA A 43 -7.26 -9.55 -0.07
C ALA A 43 -8.21 -8.55 0.62
N ARG A 44 -9.39 -9.01 1.07
CA ARG A 44 -10.33 -8.17 1.82
C ARG A 44 -9.76 -7.68 3.15
N GLU A 45 -9.11 -8.57 3.90
CA GLU A 45 -8.47 -8.24 5.19
C GLU A 45 -7.36 -7.20 5.01
N ALA A 46 -6.49 -7.37 4.00
CA ALA A 46 -5.42 -6.43 3.68
C ALA A 46 -5.97 -5.03 3.29
N LEU A 47 -7.00 -4.99 2.45
CA LEU A 47 -7.65 -3.73 2.06
C LEU A 47 -8.31 -3.04 3.26
N ALA A 48 -8.93 -3.81 4.16
CA ALA A 48 -9.51 -3.28 5.39
C ALA A 48 -8.42 -2.68 6.30
N GLU A 49 -7.28 -3.35 6.46
CA GLU A 49 -6.15 -2.85 7.25
C GLU A 49 -5.58 -1.55 6.65
N ILE A 50 -5.37 -1.50 5.33
CA ILE A 50 -4.87 -0.30 4.63
C ILE A 50 -5.79 0.89 4.86
N ARG A 51 -7.11 0.67 4.81
CA ARG A 51 -8.11 1.71 5.10
C ARG A 51 -8.05 2.15 6.56
N GLN A 52 -8.00 1.21 7.51
CA GLN A 52 -7.90 1.54 8.95
C GLN A 52 -6.64 2.33 9.27
N ARG A 53 -5.52 2.06 8.59
CA ARG A 53 -4.24 2.73 8.81
C ARG A 53 -4.11 4.07 8.08
N ASN A 54 -5.20 4.56 7.45
CA ASN A 54 -5.19 5.76 6.59
C ASN A 54 -4.02 5.72 5.59
N LEU A 55 -3.71 4.51 5.07
CA LEU A 55 -2.65 4.26 4.08
C LEU A 55 -3.19 4.27 2.64
N VAL A 56 -4.39 4.80 2.43
CA VAL A 56 -4.98 4.96 1.09
C VAL A 56 -4.00 5.77 0.21
N PRO A 57 -3.54 5.21 -0.92
CA PRO A 57 -2.65 5.92 -1.82
C PRO A 57 -3.36 7.12 -2.43
N GLY A 58 -2.83 8.31 -2.15
CA GLY A 58 -3.38 9.58 -2.62
C GLY A 58 -3.46 10.61 -1.51
N ARG A 59 -2.45 11.49 -1.48
CA ARG A 59 -2.40 12.79 -0.77
C ARG A 59 -2.53 12.73 0.76
N LYS A 60 -1.47 12.25 1.41
CA LYS A 60 -1.17 12.61 2.80
C LYS A 60 -0.73 14.07 2.84
N SER A 61 -1.39 14.87 3.68
CA SER A 61 -0.92 16.22 4.00
C SER A 61 0.46 16.15 4.63
N LEU A 62 1.35 17.10 4.28
CA LEU A 62 2.67 17.24 4.91
C LEU A 62 2.57 17.71 6.37
N SER A 63 1.40 18.18 6.81
CA SER A 63 1.12 18.48 8.21
C SER A 63 0.44 17.28 8.85
N GLY A 64 1.17 16.53 9.69
CA GLY A 64 0.63 15.35 10.38
C GLY A 64 -0.63 15.66 11.20
N GLY A 65 -1.67 14.87 10.97
CA GLY A 65 -2.93 14.86 11.73
C GLY A 65 -4.16 14.77 10.82
N ASP A 66 -5.11 13.90 11.15
CA ASP A 66 -6.42 13.71 10.49
C ASP A 66 -7.38 14.92 10.66
N THR A 67 -6.84 16.13 10.85
CA THR A 67 -7.60 17.37 11.01
C THR A 67 -7.54 18.16 9.72
N HIS A 68 -8.69 18.57 9.20
CA HIS A 68 -8.79 19.45 8.05
C HIS A 68 -7.90 20.69 8.27
N SER A 69 -6.83 20.83 7.47
CA SER A 69 -5.93 21.97 7.59
C SER A 69 -6.74 23.25 7.44
N PRO A 70 -6.72 24.17 8.42
CA PRO A 70 -7.47 25.41 8.31
C PRO A 70 -6.97 26.18 7.09
N ARG A 71 -7.89 26.72 6.28
CA ARG A 71 -7.54 27.61 5.17
C ARG A 71 -7.06 28.94 5.76
N VAL A 72 -5.75 29.15 5.77
CA VAL A 72 -5.15 30.41 6.25
C VAL A 72 -4.72 31.25 5.05
N GLN A 73 -5.15 32.50 5.00
CA GLN A 73 -4.62 33.48 4.04
C GLN A 73 -3.48 34.24 4.72
N PHE A 74 -2.29 34.23 4.12
CA PHE A 74 -1.15 35.00 4.57
C PHE A 74 -0.60 35.83 3.42
N ARG A 75 -0.03 37.00 3.74
CA ARG A 75 0.73 37.80 2.77
C ARG A 75 2.15 37.29 2.77
N VAL A 76 2.68 37.02 1.57
CA VAL A 76 4.06 36.60 1.37
C VAL A 76 4.79 37.65 0.53
N PRO A 77 6.07 37.93 0.83
CA PRO A 77 6.96 38.66 -0.06
C PRO A 77 7.07 37.98 -1.45
N GLU A 78 7.34 38.77 -2.49
CA GLU A 78 7.41 38.26 -3.89
C GLU A 78 8.45 37.15 -4.06
N ASP A 79 9.58 37.23 -3.38
CA ASP A 79 10.66 36.23 -3.46
C ASP A 79 10.24 34.84 -2.93
N VAL A 80 9.28 34.81 -2.00
CA VAL A 80 8.75 33.55 -1.45
C VAL A 80 7.70 32.95 -2.37
N LEU A 81 6.90 33.79 -3.04
CA LEU A 81 5.91 33.34 -4.03
C LEU A 81 6.61 32.66 -5.22
N GLU A 82 7.65 33.29 -5.75
CA GLU A 82 8.39 32.79 -6.92
C GLU A 82 9.04 31.42 -6.67
N ARG A 83 9.46 31.14 -5.43
CA ARG A 83 10.02 29.85 -5.02
C ARG A 83 8.98 28.75 -4.79
N ALA A 84 7.73 29.13 -4.54
CA ALA A 84 6.65 28.18 -4.26
C ALA A 84 5.92 27.74 -5.55
N GLU A 85 6.05 28.49 -6.64
CA GLU A 85 5.45 28.18 -7.94
C GLU A 85 6.34 27.31 -8.87
N GLN A 86 7.60 27.06 -8.48
CA GLN A 86 8.51 26.12 -9.15
C GLN A 86 8.38 24.69 -8.61
#